data_AF-A0A8H3M3G1-F1
#
_entry.id   AF-A0A8H3M3G1-F1
#
_cell.length_a   1.000
_cell.length_b   1.000
_cell.length_c   1.000
_cell.angle_alpha   90.00
_cell.angle_beta   90.00
_cell.angle_gamma   90.00
#
_symmetry.space_group_name_H-M   'P 1'
#
loop_
_entity.id
_entity.type
_entity.pdbx_description
1 polymer ?
#
loop_
_entity_poly.entity_id
_entity_poly.type
_entity_poly.pdbx_seq_one_letter_code
_entity_poly.pdbx_strand_id
1 'polypeptide(L)'
;MTSQEIRKKSERNKLVENENVDLKTKLKECNHCNKLEEQLKETRSLIQSLKHKNKNLEAETSKYQSALGIATNFDLNVDEHDDSVKLNKDILELHDTLENYVTNLKPRIDVNINEAKKLLENYGCQIKISEEEPNKPLIKAVLQRHVLEEIFVEANFYFDFKNYKLSVKDHHLESSIVDQATTLIDLMGKLNSNRLGNDEITRLIPIRLRQQVYIALGTRGFNDIISQDSKHNFIDITSNKMNKMMNKFRRIKDKETRKRVNAMAEDLVRNVLRIFYFRLRIQEPMAQFGC
;
A
#
# COMPACT_ATOMS: atom_id res chain seq x y z
N MET A 1 -4.98 29.72 -107.98
CA MET A 1 -5.48 28.53 -107.28
C MET A 1 -6.90 28.26 -107.76
N THR A 2 -7.18 27.06 -108.28
CA THR A 2 -8.52 26.63 -108.70
C THR A 2 -9.40 26.39 -107.46
N SER A 3 -10.71 26.69 -107.53
CA SER A 3 -11.65 26.54 -106.40
C SER A 3 -11.63 25.15 -105.74
N GLN A 4 -11.20 24.12 -106.48
CA GLN A 4 -11.07 22.74 -106.01
C GLN A 4 -9.86 22.53 -105.08
N GLU A 5 -8.75 23.25 -105.27
CA GLU A 5 -7.58 23.21 -104.38
C GLU A 5 -7.83 23.92 -103.05
N ILE A 6 -8.57 25.05 -103.10
CA ILE A 6 -8.99 25.80 -101.91
C ILE A 6 -9.90 24.93 -101.05
N ARG A 7 -10.83 24.19 -101.67
CA ARG A 7 -11.74 23.26 -100.98
C ARG A 7 -10.99 22.11 -100.30
N LYS A 8 -10.05 21.45 -101.01
CA LYS A 8 -9.20 20.40 -100.42
C LYS A 8 -8.33 20.89 -99.27
N LYS A 9 -7.79 22.12 -99.37
CA LYS A 9 -6.99 22.74 -98.30
C LYS A 9 -7.86 23.08 -97.08
N SER A 10 -9.09 23.55 -97.30
CA SER A 10 -10.06 23.81 -96.22
C SER A 10 -10.49 22.52 -95.50
N GLU A 11 -10.74 21.44 -96.24
CA GLU A 11 -11.07 20.13 -95.67
C GLU A 11 -9.91 19.54 -94.86
N ARG A 12 -8.66 19.66 -95.34
CA ARG A 12 -7.46 19.27 -94.58
C ARG A 12 -7.28 20.11 -93.31
N ASN A 13 -7.49 21.42 -93.37
CA ASN A 13 -7.38 22.28 -92.19
C ASN A 13 -8.42 21.89 -91.13
N LYS A 14 -9.66 21.60 -91.53
CA LYS A 14 -10.70 21.10 -90.61
C LYS A 14 -10.33 19.77 -89.97
N LEU A 15 -9.72 18.85 -90.72
CA LEU A 15 -9.25 17.57 -90.19
C LEU A 15 -8.14 17.78 -89.14
N VAL A 16 -7.14 18.62 -89.46
CA VAL A 16 -6.03 18.96 -88.54
C VAL A 16 -6.52 19.69 -87.29
N GLU A 17 -7.55 20.53 -87.42
CA GLU A 17 -8.14 21.24 -86.29
C GLU A 17 -8.89 20.27 -85.36
N ASN A 18 -9.63 19.31 -85.92
CA ASN A 18 -10.27 18.24 -85.16
C ASN A 18 -9.24 17.32 -84.45
N GLU A 19 -8.15 16.93 -85.13
CA GLU A 19 -7.07 16.16 -84.53
C GLU A 19 -6.38 16.91 -83.38
N ASN A 20 -6.17 18.23 -83.52
CA ASN A 20 -5.61 19.05 -82.45
C ASN A 20 -6.54 19.13 -81.22
N VAL A 21 -7.86 19.20 -81.43
CA VAL A 21 -8.84 19.18 -80.33
C VAL A 21 -8.83 17.82 -79.60
N ASP A 22 -8.76 16.71 -80.34
CA ASP A 22 -8.66 15.36 -79.79
C ASP A 22 -7.36 15.18 -78.98
N LEU A 23 -6.22 15.59 -79.54
CA LEU A 23 -4.92 15.55 -78.86
C LEU A 23 -4.90 16.41 -77.59
N LYS A 24 -5.51 17.60 -77.61
CA LYS A 24 -5.62 18.48 -76.45
C LYS A 24 -6.49 17.88 -75.35
N THR A 25 -7.50 17.09 -75.71
CA THR A 25 -8.38 16.37 -74.78
C THR A 25 -7.62 15.22 -74.12
N LYS A 26 -6.94 14.38 -74.93
CA LYS A 26 -6.06 13.30 -74.45
C LYS A 26 -4.94 13.79 -73.53
N LEU A 27 -4.36 14.95 -73.82
CA LEU A 27 -3.32 15.56 -72.98
C LEU A 27 -3.88 15.98 -71.60
N LYS A 28 -5.11 16.52 -71.55
CA LYS A 28 -5.77 16.86 -70.28
C LYS A 28 -6.09 15.61 -69.45
N GLU A 29 -6.56 14.55 -70.09
CA GLU A 29 -6.82 13.26 -69.44
C GLU A 29 -5.51 12.66 -68.90
N CYS A 30 -4.44 12.68 -69.68
CA CYS A 30 -3.11 12.22 -69.24
C CYS A 30 -2.60 13.01 -68.02
N ASN A 31 -2.74 14.34 -68.03
CA ASN A 31 -2.37 15.17 -66.88
C ASN A 31 -3.24 14.88 -65.63
N HIS A 32 -4.52 14.57 -65.81
CA HIS A 32 -5.41 14.18 -64.71
C HIS A 32 -5.02 12.82 -64.12
N CYS A 33 -4.69 11.84 -64.97
CA CYS A 33 -4.18 10.54 -64.56
C CYS A 33 -2.88 10.67 -63.74
N ASN A 34 -1.93 11.49 -64.20
CA ASN A 34 -0.68 11.73 -63.48
C ASN A 34 -0.92 12.32 -62.07
N LYS A 35 -1.88 13.23 -61.94
CA LYS A 35 -2.24 13.83 -60.65
C LYS A 35 -2.91 12.81 -59.70
N LEU A 36 -3.76 11.94 -60.23
CA LEU A 36 -4.37 10.85 -59.47
C LEU A 36 -3.32 9.83 -59.02
N GLU A 37 -2.32 9.51 -59.85
CA GLU A 37 -1.20 8.64 -59.50
C GLU A 37 -0.36 9.22 -58.35
N GLU A 38 -0.10 10.53 -58.39
CA GLU A 38 0.61 11.22 -57.31
C GLU A 38 -0.17 11.17 -55.99
N GLN A 39 -1.47 11.47 -56.02
CA GLN A 39 -2.35 11.35 -54.84
C GLN A 39 -2.44 9.92 -54.30
N LEU A 40 -2.48 8.91 -55.18
CA LEU A 40 -2.44 7.50 -54.79
C LEU A 40 -1.13 7.14 -54.11
N LYS A 41 -0.01 7.67 -54.60
CA LYS A 41 1.31 7.46 -54.00
C LYS A 41 1.41 8.09 -52.61
N GLU A 42 0.91 9.32 -52.44
CA GLU A 42 0.83 10.00 -51.14
C GLU A 42 -0.09 9.25 -50.17
N THR A 43 -1.28 8.83 -50.62
CA THR A 43 -2.22 8.08 -49.78
C THR A 43 -1.62 6.74 -49.34
N ARG A 44 -0.91 6.04 -50.23
CA ARG A 44 -0.19 4.80 -49.89
C ARG A 44 0.91 5.03 -48.86
N SER A 45 1.67 6.11 -48.97
CA SER A 45 2.72 6.42 -47.99
C SER A 45 2.11 6.75 -46.62
N LEU A 46 0.99 7.48 -46.59
CA LEU A 46 0.26 7.77 -45.37
C LEU A 46 -0.30 6.51 -44.71
N ILE A 47 -0.91 5.60 -45.48
CA ILE A 47 -1.39 4.30 -44.98
C ILE A 47 -0.24 3.48 -44.40
N GLN A 48 0.91 3.44 -45.08
CA GLN A 48 2.09 2.75 -44.55
C GLN A 48 2.58 3.37 -43.23
N SER A 49 2.63 4.71 -43.15
CA SER A 49 3.01 5.42 -41.93
C SER A 49 2.05 5.14 -40.77
N LEU A 50 0.74 5.20 -41.01
CA LEU A 50 -0.29 4.91 -40.01
C LEU A 50 -0.24 3.45 -39.56
N LYS A 51 -0.03 2.50 -40.49
CA LYS A 51 0.14 1.09 -40.15
C LYS A 51 1.37 0.84 -39.28
N HIS A 52 2.46 1.56 -39.54
CA HIS A 52 3.65 1.49 -38.69
C HIS A 52 3.40 2.06 -37.30
N LYS A 53 2.72 3.22 -37.20
CA LYS A 53 2.32 3.80 -35.90
C LYS A 53 1.40 2.87 -35.10
N ASN A 54 0.41 2.25 -35.74
CA ASN A 54 -0.48 1.29 -35.07
C ASN A 54 0.30 0.08 -34.53
N LYS A 55 1.23 -0.48 -35.31
CA LYS A 55 2.09 -1.57 -34.81
C LYS A 55 2.92 -1.16 -33.59
N ASN A 56 3.45 0.06 -33.59
CA ASN A 56 4.21 0.57 -32.45
C ASN A 56 3.32 0.74 -31.21
N LEU A 57 2.11 1.28 -31.38
CA LEU A 57 1.12 1.41 -30.31
C LEU A 57 0.66 0.04 -29.77
N GLU A 58 0.46 -0.96 -30.64
CA GLU A 58 0.15 -2.33 -30.23
C GLU A 58 1.29 -2.93 -29.39
N ALA A 59 2.54 -2.79 -29.85
CA ALA A 59 3.70 -3.29 -29.12
C ALA A 59 3.88 -2.59 -27.76
N GLU A 60 3.62 -1.28 -27.70
CA GLU A 60 3.64 -0.49 -26.47
C GLU A 60 2.51 -0.91 -25.53
N THR A 61 1.30 -1.11 -26.05
CA THR A 61 0.14 -1.62 -25.29
C THR A 61 0.43 -3.02 -24.73
N SER A 62 1.00 -3.92 -25.52
CA SER A 62 1.38 -5.25 -25.03
C SER A 62 2.47 -5.19 -23.96
N LYS A 63 3.44 -4.28 -24.07
CA LYS A 63 4.44 -4.04 -23.01
C LYS A 63 3.78 -3.52 -21.74
N TYR A 64 2.86 -2.56 -21.85
CA TYR A 64 2.12 -2.04 -20.70
C TYR A 64 1.21 -3.09 -20.08
N GLN A 65 0.52 -3.91 -20.88
CA GLN A 65 -0.29 -5.02 -20.38
C GLN A 65 0.58 -6.10 -19.71
N SER A 66 1.76 -6.38 -20.24
CA SER A 66 2.71 -7.31 -19.62
C SER A 66 3.29 -6.74 -18.32
N ALA A 67 3.70 -5.47 -18.30
CA ALA A 67 4.18 -4.79 -17.11
C ALA A 67 3.08 -4.60 -16.06
N LEU A 68 1.86 -4.29 -16.49
CA LEU A 68 0.66 -4.27 -15.65
C LEU A 68 0.44 -5.66 -15.10
N GLY A 69 0.44 -6.70 -15.93
CA GLY A 69 0.34 -8.10 -15.51
C GLY A 69 1.41 -8.49 -14.49
N ILE A 70 2.66 -8.05 -14.64
CA ILE A 70 3.73 -8.29 -13.66
C ILE A 70 3.50 -7.48 -12.38
N ALA A 71 3.05 -6.24 -12.48
CA ALA A 71 2.72 -5.42 -11.33
C ALA A 71 1.49 -5.97 -10.59
N THR A 72 0.46 -6.41 -11.31
CA THR A 72 -0.82 -6.91 -10.80
C THR A 72 -0.78 -8.36 -10.35
N ASN A 73 0.04 -9.19 -10.99
CA ASN A 73 0.37 -10.56 -10.58
C ASN A 73 1.54 -10.58 -9.60
N PHE A 74 1.72 -9.53 -8.79
CA PHE A 74 2.21 -9.75 -7.43
C PHE A 74 1.10 -10.47 -6.66
N ASP A 75 0.90 -11.72 -7.03
CA ASP A 75 0.37 -12.73 -6.15
C ASP A 75 1.18 -12.58 -4.86
N LEU A 76 0.51 -12.14 -3.81
CA LEU A 76 0.95 -12.34 -2.43
C LEU A 76 0.88 -13.85 -2.12
N ASN A 77 1.44 -14.69 -2.99
CA ASN A 77 1.69 -16.12 -2.80
C ASN A 77 2.87 -16.28 -1.84
N VAL A 78 2.76 -15.63 -0.68
CA VAL A 78 3.20 -16.20 0.59
C VAL A 78 1.95 -16.82 1.21
N ASP A 79 1.36 -17.81 0.53
CA ASP A 79 0.35 -18.72 1.10
C ASP A 79 -0.84 -18.06 1.84
N GLU A 80 -1.25 -16.84 1.44
CA GLU A 80 -2.30 -16.05 2.10
C GLU A 80 -3.61 -16.05 1.29
N HIS A 81 -4.10 -17.25 0.98
CA HIS A 81 -5.56 -17.42 1.08
C HIS A 81 -5.88 -17.39 2.58
N ASP A 82 -6.19 -16.18 3.06
CA ASP A 82 -6.92 -15.87 4.31
C ASP A 82 -6.20 -14.95 5.34
N ASP A 83 -5.76 -13.77 4.89
CA ASP A 83 -5.32 -12.67 5.78
C ASP A 83 -6.34 -12.33 6.88
N SER A 84 -7.63 -12.56 6.62
CA SER A 84 -8.72 -12.31 7.58
C SER A 84 -8.73 -13.33 8.72
N VAL A 85 -8.61 -14.63 8.41
CA VAL A 85 -8.48 -15.70 9.42
C VAL A 85 -7.14 -15.61 10.13
N LYS A 86 -6.08 -15.19 9.45
CA LYS A 86 -4.79 -14.95 10.09
C LYS A 86 -4.85 -13.78 11.08
N LEU A 87 -5.51 -12.67 10.74
CA LEU A 87 -5.75 -11.57 11.67
C LEU A 87 -6.60 -12.00 12.87
N ASN A 88 -7.71 -12.72 12.64
CA ASN A 88 -8.55 -13.24 13.72
C ASN A 88 -7.78 -14.18 14.65
N LYS A 89 -6.96 -15.08 14.08
CA LYS A 89 -6.10 -15.99 14.84
C LYS A 89 -5.08 -15.22 15.68
N ASP A 90 -4.38 -14.25 15.09
CA ASP A 90 -3.43 -13.39 15.81
C ASP A 90 -4.12 -12.61 16.94
N ILE A 91 -5.34 -12.11 16.75
CA ILE A 91 -6.13 -11.44 17.79
C ILE A 91 -6.49 -12.39 18.93
N LEU A 92 -6.90 -13.63 18.63
CA LEU A 92 -7.20 -14.64 19.64
C LEU A 92 -5.95 -15.01 20.44
N GLU A 93 -4.82 -15.24 19.77
CA GLU A 93 -3.55 -15.53 20.43
C GLU A 93 -3.07 -14.36 21.31
N LEU A 94 -3.27 -13.12 20.85
CA LEU A 94 -3.00 -11.92 21.64
C LEU A 94 -3.89 -11.86 22.87
N HIS A 95 -5.19 -12.11 22.72
CA HIS A 95 -6.14 -12.13 23.83
C HIS A 95 -5.71 -13.15 24.90
N ASP A 96 -5.36 -14.37 24.49
CA ASP A 96 -4.89 -15.42 25.38
C ASP A 96 -3.58 -15.05 26.08
N THR A 97 -2.65 -14.43 25.35
CA THR A 97 -1.38 -13.94 25.92
C THR A 97 -1.63 -12.85 26.96
N LEU A 98 -2.51 -11.91 26.64
CA LEU A 98 -2.88 -10.80 27.52
C LEU A 98 -3.58 -11.28 28.79
N GLU A 99 -4.52 -12.23 28.65
CA GLU A 99 -5.19 -12.93 29.73
C GLU A 99 -4.21 -13.64 30.68
N ASN A 100 -3.24 -14.36 30.11
CA ASN A 100 -2.21 -15.04 30.88
C ASN A 100 -1.25 -14.06 31.55
N TYR A 101 -0.93 -12.95 30.89
CA TYR A 101 -0.05 -11.90 31.41
C TYR A 101 -0.64 -11.20 32.65
N VAL A 102 -1.95 -10.91 32.63
CA VAL A 102 -2.69 -10.41 33.81
C VAL A 102 -2.97 -11.53 34.84
N THR A 103 -2.45 -12.75 34.62
CA THR A 103 -2.48 -13.92 35.50
C THR A 103 -3.84 -14.51 35.82
N ASN A 104 -4.87 -14.16 35.04
CA ASN A 104 -6.24 -14.63 35.27
C ASN A 104 -6.79 -14.36 36.68
N LEU A 105 -6.10 -13.51 37.46
CA LEU A 105 -6.35 -13.27 38.88
C LEU A 105 -6.56 -14.58 39.68
N LYS A 106 -5.77 -15.62 39.34
CA LYS A 106 -5.83 -16.95 39.97
C LYS A 106 -5.70 -16.82 41.50
N PRO A 107 -6.26 -17.75 42.30
CA PRO A 107 -6.30 -17.64 43.76
C PRO A 107 -4.95 -17.42 44.47
N ARG A 108 -3.83 -17.78 43.83
CA ARG A 108 -2.47 -17.60 44.37
C ARG A 108 -1.83 -16.25 44.04
N ILE A 109 -2.56 -15.37 43.36
CA ILE A 109 -2.13 -14.02 43.00
C ILE A 109 -2.83 -13.05 43.93
N ASP A 110 -2.08 -12.30 44.73
CA ASP A 110 -2.68 -11.25 45.54
C ASP A 110 -2.95 -10.05 44.61
N VAL A 111 -4.20 -9.58 44.59
CA VAL A 111 -4.62 -8.43 43.80
C VAL A 111 -4.67 -7.20 44.69
N ASN A 112 -4.07 -6.10 44.24
CA ASN A 112 -4.16 -4.83 44.95
C ASN A 112 -5.47 -4.13 44.56
N ILE A 113 -6.52 -4.36 45.36
CA ILE A 113 -7.87 -3.84 45.12
C ILE A 113 -7.89 -2.30 45.12
N ASN A 114 -7.06 -1.65 45.94
CA ASN A 114 -7.01 -0.18 46.01
C ASN A 114 -6.45 0.43 44.72
N GLU A 115 -5.41 -0.16 44.13
CA GLU A 115 -4.91 0.30 42.83
C GLU A 115 -5.90 -0.02 41.70
N ALA A 116 -6.56 -1.18 41.74
CA ALA A 116 -7.62 -1.51 40.79
C ALA A 116 -8.81 -0.53 40.86
N LYS A 117 -9.19 -0.08 42.06
CA LYS A 117 -10.22 0.96 42.25
C LYS A 117 -9.83 2.28 41.59
N LYS A 118 -8.63 2.78 41.87
CA LYS A 118 -8.12 4.03 41.24
C LYS A 118 -8.15 3.93 39.72
N LEU A 119 -7.76 2.78 39.18
CA LEU A 119 -7.78 2.55 37.74
C LEU A 119 -9.21 2.54 37.17
N LEU A 120 -10.15 1.89 37.84
CA LEU A 120 -11.57 1.92 37.46
C LEU A 120 -12.14 3.34 37.50
N GLU A 121 -11.83 4.10 38.54
CA GLU A 121 -12.22 5.51 38.68
C GLU A 121 -11.65 6.37 37.54
N ASN A 122 -10.38 6.16 37.17
CA ASN A 122 -9.74 6.84 36.04
C ASN A 122 -10.46 6.55 34.71
N TYR A 123 -11.06 5.36 34.56
CA TYR A 123 -11.88 5.00 33.40
C TYR A 123 -13.37 5.37 33.55
N GLY A 124 -13.74 6.10 34.60
CA GLY A 124 -15.13 6.53 34.84
C GLY A 124 -16.07 5.40 35.28
N CYS A 125 -15.55 4.26 35.72
CA CYS A 125 -16.36 3.14 36.20
C CYS A 125 -16.87 3.41 37.63
N GLN A 126 -18.20 3.40 37.81
CA GLN A 126 -18.85 3.68 39.09
C GLN A 126 -19.06 2.43 39.98
N ILE A 127 -18.52 1.28 39.56
CA ILE A 127 -18.74 0.00 40.24
C ILE A 127 -17.92 -0.04 41.53
N LYS A 128 -18.60 -0.35 42.64
CA LYS A 128 -17.95 -0.57 43.94
C LYS A 128 -17.39 -1.99 43.99
N ILE A 129 -16.07 -2.11 44.07
CA ILE A 129 -15.38 -3.35 44.40
C ILE A 129 -14.86 -3.29 45.85
N SER A 130 -14.69 -4.42 46.53
CA SER A 130 -14.05 -4.48 47.85
C SER A 130 -13.12 -5.69 47.96
N GLU A 131 -12.44 -5.87 49.11
CA GLU A 131 -11.63 -7.08 49.30
C GLU A 131 -12.51 -8.33 49.45
N GLU A 132 -13.70 -8.16 50.01
CA GLU A 132 -14.72 -9.21 50.18
C GLU A 132 -15.42 -9.53 48.85
N GLU A 133 -15.68 -8.50 48.02
CA GLU A 133 -16.33 -8.62 46.71
C GLU A 133 -15.51 -7.90 45.61
N PRO A 134 -14.38 -8.47 45.18
CA PRO A 134 -13.46 -7.78 44.28
C PRO A 134 -13.94 -7.69 42.83
N ASN A 135 -15.00 -8.40 42.43
CA ASN A 135 -15.41 -8.55 41.03
C ASN A 135 -14.21 -8.83 40.09
N LYS A 136 -13.61 -10.02 40.26
CA LYS A 136 -12.40 -10.43 39.52
C LYS A 136 -12.55 -10.32 37.99
N PRO A 137 -13.69 -10.67 37.37
CA PRO A 137 -13.87 -10.47 35.92
C PRO A 137 -13.68 -9.01 35.49
N LEU A 138 -14.25 -8.06 36.24
CA LEU A 138 -14.09 -6.63 35.96
C LEU A 138 -12.64 -6.18 36.16
N ILE A 139 -12.00 -6.57 37.26
CA ILE A 139 -10.59 -6.22 37.50
C ILE A 139 -9.71 -6.81 36.38
N LYS A 140 -9.98 -8.04 35.93
CA LYS A 140 -9.23 -8.65 34.84
C LYS A 140 -9.38 -7.81 33.57
N ALA A 141 -10.60 -7.48 33.16
CA ALA A 141 -10.87 -6.69 31.97
C ALA A 141 -10.20 -5.30 32.02
N VAL A 142 -10.28 -4.60 33.17
CA VAL A 142 -9.69 -3.27 33.30
C VAL A 142 -8.15 -3.30 33.23
N LEU A 143 -7.53 -4.35 33.77
CA LEU A 143 -6.08 -4.54 33.67
C LEU A 143 -5.65 -4.90 32.25
N GLN A 144 -6.40 -5.76 31.55
CA GLN A 144 -6.14 -6.07 30.14
C GLN A 144 -6.18 -4.80 29.28
N ARG A 145 -7.21 -3.97 29.46
CA ARG A 145 -7.33 -2.66 28.81
C ARG A 145 -6.13 -1.77 29.11
N HIS A 146 -5.78 -1.62 30.38
CA HIS A 146 -4.68 -0.74 30.79
C HIS A 146 -3.32 -1.16 30.21
N VAL A 147 -3.05 -2.46 30.12
CA VAL A 147 -1.84 -2.97 29.46
C VAL A 147 -1.80 -2.56 27.99
N LEU A 148 -2.91 -2.72 27.26
CA LEU A 148 -2.98 -2.32 25.84
C LEU A 148 -2.78 -0.81 25.67
N GLU A 149 -3.46 0.01 26.48
CA GLU A 149 -3.33 1.47 26.42
C GLU A 149 -1.90 1.94 26.70
N GLU A 150 -1.23 1.37 27.70
CA GLU A 150 0.16 1.72 28.01
C GLU A 150 1.11 1.33 26.86
N ILE A 151 0.92 0.17 26.23
CA ILE A 151 1.68 -0.22 25.03
C ILE A 151 1.41 0.76 23.89
N PHE A 152 0.15 1.18 23.70
CA PHE A 152 -0.20 2.16 22.68
C PHE A 152 0.42 3.54 22.95
N VAL A 153 0.49 3.99 24.21
CA VAL A 153 1.17 5.24 24.57
C VAL A 153 2.65 5.18 24.19
N GLU A 154 3.35 4.10 24.55
CA GLU A 154 4.77 3.94 24.21
C GLU A 154 4.99 3.83 22.70
N ALA A 155 4.14 3.08 22.00
CA ALA A 155 4.24 2.93 20.55
C ALA A 155 3.95 4.24 19.81
N ASN A 156 2.92 4.99 20.22
CA ASN A 156 2.63 6.31 19.65
C ASN A 156 3.80 7.27 19.86
N PHE A 157 4.43 7.24 21.04
CA PHE A 157 5.62 8.05 21.29
C PHE A 157 6.79 7.65 20.36
N TYR A 158 7.01 6.35 20.15
CA TYR A 158 8.04 5.82 19.26
C TYR A 158 7.84 6.21 17.78
N PHE A 159 6.59 6.20 17.33
CA PHE A 159 6.22 6.55 15.95
C PHE A 159 5.94 8.06 15.76
N ASP A 160 6.01 8.88 16.81
CA ASP A 160 5.84 10.34 16.70
C ASP A 160 7.15 11.01 16.24
N PHE A 161 7.14 11.43 14.97
CA PHE A 161 8.26 12.08 14.28
C PHE A 161 8.73 13.39 14.90
N LYS A 162 7.91 14.08 15.72
CA LYS A 162 8.37 15.27 16.43
C LYS A 162 9.40 14.92 17.51
N ASN A 163 9.29 13.73 18.09
CA ASN A 163 10.23 13.22 19.08
C ASN A 163 11.50 12.62 18.42
N TYR A 164 11.39 12.19 17.16
CA TYR A 164 12.48 11.60 16.37
C TYR A 164 13.69 12.55 16.15
N LYS A 165 13.46 13.85 15.95
CA LYS A 165 14.54 14.83 15.69
C LYS A 165 15.54 15.00 16.84
N LEU A 166 15.23 14.50 18.05
CA LEU A 166 16.05 14.63 19.25
C LEU A 166 16.86 13.37 19.60
N SER A 167 16.61 12.23 18.93
CA SER A 167 17.19 10.93 19.30
C SER A 167 18.17 10.41 18.24
N VAL A 168 19.19 9.67 18.70
CA VAL A 168 20.25 9.09 17.87
C VAL A 168 19.64 8.17 16.81
N LYS A 169 20.05 8.37 15.55
CA LYS A 169 19.44 7.86 14.30
C LYS A 169 19.20 6.35 14.21
N ASP A 170 19.83 5.54 15.06
CA ASP A 170 19.78 4.07 14.94
C ASP A 170 18.71 3.40 15.81
N HIS A 171 18.06 4.13 16.73
CA HIS A 171 17.09 3.54 17.66
C HIS A 171 15.62 3.56 17.19
N HIS A 172 15.34 4.11 16.01
CA HIS A 172 13.97 4.31 15.50
C HIS A 172 13.88 3.97 14.00
N LEU A 173 14.51 2.87 13.57
CA LEU A 173 14.57 2.48 12.17
C LEU A 173 13.16 2.25 11.58
N GLU A 174 12.30 1.54 12.30
CA GLU A 174 10.94 1.21 11.87
C GLU A 174 10.12 2.48 11.69
N SER A 175 10.26 3.43 12.63
CA SER A 175 9.62 4.75 12.54
C SER A 175 10.11 5.51 11.30
N SER A 176 11.43 5.54 11.07
CA SER A 176 12.03 6.18 9.90
C SER A 176 11.52 5.58 8.57
N ILE A 177 11.37 4.26 8.52
CA ILE A 177 10.81 3.56 7.34
C ILE A 177 9.36 3.99 7.11
N VAL A 178 8.53 4.04 8.17
CA VAL A 178 7.13 4.48 8.08
C VAL A 178 7.03 5.92 7.58
N ASP A 179 7.89 6.84 8.05
CA ASP A 179 7.92 8.25 7.59
C ASP A 179 8.19 8.37 6.10
N GLN A 180 9.28 7.72 5.66
CA GLN A 180 9.73 7.80 4.28
C GLN A 180 8.73 7.14 3.34
N ALA A 181 8.15 6.01 3.76
CA ALA A 181 7.08 5.36 3.02
C ALA A 181 5.85 6.25 2.89
N THR A 182 5.41 6.89 3.98
CA THR A 182 4.27 7.82 3.98
C THR A 182 4.51 9.00 3.05
N THR A 183 5.69 9.60 3.13
CA THR A 183 6.09 10.70 2.23
C THR A 183 6.06 10.27 0.77
N LEU A 184 6.57 9.08 0.44
CA LEU A 184 6.58 8.56 -0.92
C LEU A 184 5.16 8.23 -1.43
N ILE A 185 4.32 7.65 -0.58
CA ILE A 185 2.89 7.39 -0.86
C ILE A 185 2.19 8.70 -1.24
N ASP A 186 2.40 9.77 -0.47
CA ASP A 186 1.81 11.09 -0.75
C ASP A 186 2.31 11.69 -2.06
N LEU A 187 3.60 11.57 -2.35
CA LEU A 187 4.18 12.02 -3.62
C LEU A 187 3.60 11.24 -4.82
N MET A 188 3.41 9.93 -4.68
CA MET A 188 2.78 9.09 -5.70
C MET A 188 1.29 9.43 -5.87
N GLY A 189 0.58 9.72 -4.79
CA GLY A 189 -0.79 10.24 -4.85
C GLY A 189 -0.87 11.57 -5.62
N LYS A 190 0.03 12.51 -5.33
CA LYS A 190 0.14 13.78 -6.08
C LYS A 190 0.50 13.57 -7.55
N LEU A 191 1.35 12.60 -7.85
CA LEU A 191 1.69 12.25 -9.23
C LEU A 191 0.43 11.77 -9.98
N ASN A 192 -0.32 10.86 -9.37
CA ASN A 192 -1.57 10.32 -9.92
C ASN A 192 -2.63 11.40 -10.16
N SER A 193 -2.82 12.32 -9.21
CA SER A 193 -3.89 13.32 -9.29
C SER A 193 -3.59 14.54 -10.16
N ASN A 194 -2.30 14.87 -10.41
CA ASN A 194 -1.91 16.12 -11.06
C ASN A 194 -1.34 15.97 -12.48
N ARG A 195 -1.28 14.74 -13.02
CA ARG A 195 -0.76 14.48 -14.37
C ARG A 195 -1.83 13.86 -15.25
N LEU A 196 -1.77 14.13 -16.55
CA LEU A 196 -2.63 13.48 -17.54
C LEU A 196 -2.16 12.03 -17.72
N GLY A 197 -3.10 11.09 -17.63
CA GLY A 197 -2.85 9.66 -17.65
C GLY A 197 -3.89 8.97 -16.79
N ASN A 198 -4.38 7.81 -17.23
CA ASN A 198 -5.29 6.97 -16.44
C ASN A 198 -4.76 5.54 -16.45
N ASP A 199 -3.49 5.38 -16.09
CA ASP A 199 -2.89 4.07 -15.92
C ASP A 199 -3.19 3.54 -14.52
N GLU A 200 -3.70 2.32 -14.48
CA GLU A 200 -4.01 1.63 -13.24
C GLU A 200 -2.76 1.41 -12.35
N ILE A 201 -1.58 1.43 -12.96
CA ILE A 201 -0.29 1.25 -12.29
C ILE A 201 -0.06 2.38 -11.28
N THR A 202 -0.09 3.64 -11.71
CA THR A 202 0.16 4.81 -10.85
C THR A 202 -0.89 4.92 -9.75
N ARG A 203 -2.14 4.53 -10.03
CA ARG A 203 -3.23 4.45 -9.04
C ARG A 203 -2.98 3.41 -7.95
N LEU A 204 -2.42 2.24 -8.29
CA LEU A 204 -2.23 1.12 -7.36
C LEU A 204 -0.91 1.16 -6.57
N ILE A 205 0.11 1.89 -7.04
CA ILE A 205 1.42 1.98 -6.36
C ILE A 205 1.31 2.43 -4.88
N PRO A 206 0.57 3.49 -4.52
CA PRO A 206 0.46 3.93 -3.12
C PRO A 206 -0.04 2.80 -2.19
N ILE A 207 -1.05 2.06 -2.64
CA ILE A 207 -1.63 0.91 -1.93
C ILE A 207 -0.58 -0.18 -1.73
N ARG A 208 0.11 -0.58 -2.81
CA ARG A 208 1.09 -1.67 -2.76
C ARG A 208 2.32 -1.31 -1.95
N LEU A 209 2.83 -0.09 -2.10
CA LEU A 209 3.97 0.39 -1.34
C LEU A 209 3.69 0.33 0.16
N ARG A 210 2.50 0.82 0.58
CA ARG A 210 2.02 0.70 1.95
C ARG A 210 2.04 -0.75 2.43
N GLN A 211 1.37 -1.64 1.70
CA GLN A 211 1.26 -3.06 2.07
C GLN A 211 2.64 -3.71 2.24
N GLN A 212 3.54 -3.52 1.27
CA GLN A 212 4.88 -4.13 1.30
C GLN A 212 5.73 -3.64 2.47
N VAL A 213 5.67 -2.33 2.75
CA VAL A 213 6.38 -1.75 3.90
C VAL A 213 5.86 -2.37 5.19
N TYR A 214 4.54 -2.43 5.39
CA TYR A 214 3.97 -2.98 6.62
C TYR A 214 4.11 -4.50 6.74
N ILE A 215 4.15 -5.27 5.64
CA ILE A 215 4.49 -6.70 5.65
C ILE A 215 5.94 -6.90 6.14
N ALA A 216 6.89 -6.12 5.59
CA ALA A 216 8.29 -6.21 5.97
C ALA A 216 8.48 -5.85 7.45
N LEU A 217 7.85 -4.77 7.92
CA LEU A 217 7.87 -4.34 9.31
C LEU A 217 7.18 -5.36 10.24
N GLY A 218 6.04 -5.92 9.82
CA GLY A 218 5.34 -6.98 10.55
C GLY A 218 6.16 -8.25 10.75
N THR A 219 7.10 -8.51 9.83
CA THR A 219 7.95 -9.71 9.85
C THR A 219 9.26 -9.49 10.60
N ARG A 220 9.84 -8.28 10.49
CA ARG A 220 11.22 -8.01 10.96
C ARG A 220 11.35 -6.82 11.91
N GLY A 221 10.40 -5.89 11.92
CA GLY A 221 10.58 -4.55 12.48
C GLY A 221 11.02 -4.54 13.94
N PHE A 222 10.48 -5.42 14.78
CA PHE A 222 10.85 -5.43 16.20
C PHE A 222 11.68 -6.66 16.61
N ASN A 223 12.24 -7.41 15.66
CA ASN A 223 13.06 -8.59 15.95
C ASN A 223 14.38 -8.21 16.67
N ASP A 224 15.01 -9.21 17.29
CA ASP A 224 16.30 -9.00 17.96
C ASP A 224 17.42 -8.64 16.98
N ILE A 225 18.40 -7.90 17.48
CA ILE A 225 19.46 -7.28 16.68
C ILE A 225 20.61 -8.28 16.52
N ILE A 226 20.74 -8.83 15.31
CA ILE A 226 21.75 -9.85 14.96
C ILE A 226 23.17 -9.41 15.32
N SER A 227 23.53 -8.15 15.04
CA SER A 227 24.91 -7.66 15.20
C SER A 227 25.36 -7.53 16.65
N GLN A 228 24.42 -7.55 17.61
CA GLN A 228 24.71 -7.32 19.03
C GLN A 228 24.23 -8.46 19.92
N ASP A 229 23.64 -9.52 19.35
CA ASP A 229 22.93 -10.59 20.06
C ASP A 229 22.07 -10.01 21.20
N SER A 230 21.36 -8.93 20.88
CA SER A 230 20.68 -8.10 21.87
C SER A 230 19.23 -7.86 21.47
N LYS A 231 18.40 -7.65 22.49
CA LYS A 231 16.98 -7.37 22.31
C LYS A 231 16.79 -6.03 21.63
N HIS A 232 15.72 -5.93 20.85
CA HIS A 232 15.28 -4.65 20.32
C HIS A 232 15.03 -3.66 21.48
N ASN A 233 15.73 -2.52 21.49
CA ASN A 233 15.75 -1.58 22.61
C ASN A 233 14.34 -1.12 23.05
N PHE A 234 13.48 -0.77 22.08
CA PHE A 234 12.08 -0.41 22.35
C PHE A 234 11.30 -1.55 23.04
N ILE A 235 11.51 -2.80 22.61
CA ILE A 235 10.82 -3.95 23.19
C ILE A 235 11.30 -4.18 24.62
N ASP A 236 12.60 -4.13 24.87
CA ASP A 236 13.16 -4.32 26.21
C ASP A 236 12.68 -3.25 27.19
N ILE A 237 12.78 -1.96 26.81
CA ILE A 237 12.35 -0.83 27.64
C ILE A 237 10.85 -0.92 27.94
N THR A 238 10.02 -1.10 26.91
CA THR A 238 8.56 -1.14 27.04
C THR A 238 8.12 -2.34 27.89
N SER A 239 8.69 -3.53 27.66
CA SER A 239 8.35 -4.75 28.40
C SER A 239 8.72 -4.63 29.88
N ASN A 240 9.87 -4.02 30.18
CA ASN A 240 10.28 -3.74 31.55
C ASN A 240 9.35 -2.71 32.21
N LYS A 241 8.90 -1.69 31.49
CA LYS A 241 7.88 -0.72 31.96
C LYS A 241 6.56 -1.43 32.25
N MET A 242 6.10 -2.31 31.36
CA MET A 242 4.85 -3.07 31.53
C MET A 242 4.90 -3.95 32.78
N ASN A 243 6.01 -4.67 32.99
CA ASN A 243 6.19 -5.50 34.18
C ASN A 243 6.17 -4.67 35.47
N LYS A 244 6.84 -3.52 35.50
CA LYS A 244 6.82 -2.59 36.65
C LYS A 244 5.42 -2.04 36.91
N MET A 245 4.69 -1.66 35.86
CA MET A 245 3.31 -1.19 35.94
C MET A 245 2.41 -2.28 36.52
N MET A 246 2.44 -3.49 35.98
CA MET A 246 1.58 -4.59 36.41
C MET A 246 1.83 -5.01 37.87
N ASN A 247 3.07 -4.92 38.35
CA ASN A 247 3.40 -5.24 39.74
C ASN A 247 2.73 -4.29 40.77
N LYS A 248 2.20 -3.14 40.35
CA LYS A 248 1.39 -2.27 41.23
C LYS A 248 0.03 -2.89 41.53
N PHE A 249 -0.53 -3.62 40.56
CA PHE A 249 -1.87 -4.20 40.62
C PHE A 249 -1.89 -5.65 41.14
N ARG A 250 -0.78 -6.38 41.01
CA ARG A 250 -0.72 -7.80 41.41
C ARG A 250 0.62 -8.16 42.04
N ARG A 251 0.57 -9.09 43.01
CA ARG A 251 1.75 -9.72 43.61
C ARG A 251 1.76 -11.21 43.34
N ILE A 252 2.80 -11.67 42.65
CA ILE A 252 3.05 -13.09 42.39
C ILE A 252 4.08 -13.57 43.42
N LYS A 253 3.66 -14.46 44.33
CA LYS A 253 4.54 -14.99 45.39
C LYS A 253 5.57 -15.98 44.83
N ASP A 254 5.13 -16.84 43.93
CA ASP A 254 5.99 -17.87 43.33
C ASP A 254 6.99 -17.25 42.34
N LYS A 255 8.29 -17.50 42.58
CA LYS A 255 9.38 -16.89 41.81
C LYS A 255 9.41 -17.38 40.35
N GLU A 256 9.16 -18.67 40.13
CA GLU A 256 9.20 -19.26 38.78
C GLU A 256 7.99 -18.83 37.95
N THR A 257 6.79 -18.83 38.54
CA THR A 257 5.60 -18.25 37.92
C THR A 257 5.83 -16.79 37.57
N ARG A 258 6.47 -16.01 38.46
CA ARG A 258 6.76 -14.60 38.20
C ARG A 258 7.71 -14.40 37.03
N LYS A 259 8.80 -15.16 36.97
CA LYS A 259 9.73 -15.11 35.82
C LYS A 259 9.00 -15.44 34.52
N ARG A 260 8.23 -16.54 34.50
CA ARG A 260 7.47 -16.99 33.32
C ARG A 260 6.46 -15.94 32.85
N VAL A 261 5.71 -15.35 33.77
CA VAL A 261 4.72 -14.30 33.42
C VAL A 261 5.41 -13.03 32.94
N ASN A 262 6.50 -12.60 33.60
CA ASN A 262 7.21 -11.40 33.19
C ASN A 262 7.87 -11.55 31.82
N ALA A 263 8.30 -12.76 31.44
CA ALA A 263 8.85 -13.06 30.12
C ALA A 263 7.81 -12.88 29.01
N MET A 264 6.51 -13.03 29.29
CA MET A 264 5.44 -12.82 28.29
C MET A 264 5.31 -11.36 27.85
N ALA A 265 5.87 -10.40 28.60
CA ALA A 265 5.73 -8.98 28.28
C ALA A 265 6.34 -8.64 26.91
N GLU A 266 7.45 -9.27 26.54
CA GLU A 266 8.14 -9.02 25.27
C GLU A 266 7.29 -9.48 24.08
N ASP A 267 6.80 -10.72 24.13
CA ASP A 267 5.91 -11.25 23.10
C ASP A 267 4.61 -10.46 23.02
N LEU A 268 4.07 -10.04 24.16
CA LEU A 268 2.87 -9.22 24.22
C LEU A 268 3.07 -7.88 23.51
N VAL A 269 4.14 -7.15 23.81
CA VAL A 269 4.47 -5.87 23.16
C VAL A 269 4.66 -6.08 21.66
N ARG A 270 5.43 -7.10 21.24
CA ARG A 270 5.65 -7.42 19.82
C ARG A 270 4.34 -7.73 19.10
N ASN A 271 3.47 -8.55 19.70
CA ASN A 271 2.20 -8.95 19.10
C ASN A 271 1.25 -7.74 18.95
N VAL A 272 1.19 -6.86 19.95
CA VAL A 272 0.39 -5.62 19.87
C VAL A 272 0.89 -4.73 18.71
N LEU A 273 2.20 -4.51 18.58
CA LEU A 273 2.77 -3.73 17.48
C LEU A 273 2.48 -4.38 16.13
N ARG A 274 2.73 -5.70 16.01
CA ARG A 274 2.52 -6.46 14.78
C ARG A 274 1.07 -6.38 14.31
N ILE A 275 0.11 -6.51 15.22
CA ILE A 275 -1.31 -6.49 14.88
C ILE A 275 -1.75 -5.05 14.59
N PHE A 276 -1.64 -4.15 15.56
CA PHE A 276 -2.31 -2.84 15.50
C PHE A 276 -1.55 -1.79 14.69
N TYR A 277 -0.21 -1.82 14.68
CA TYR A 277 0.60 -0.84 13.96
C TYR A 277 0.97 -1.29 12.54
N PHE A 278 1.04 -2.60 12.29
CA PHE A 278 1.47 -3.13 11.00
C PHE A 278 0.35 -3.86 10.26
N ARG A 279 -0.24 -4.92 10.82
CA ARG A 279 -1.20 -5.76 10.09
C ARG A 279 -2.49 -5.03 9.70
N LEU A 280 -3.05 -4.22 10.60
CA LEU A 280 -4.21 -3.37 10.26
C LEU A 280 -3.90 -2.39 9.12
N ARG A 281 -2.64 -1.94 9.02
CA ARG A 281 -2.14 -1.07 7.96
C ARG A 281 -1.82 -1.81 6.67
N ILE A 282 -2.14 -3.10 6.53
CA ILE A 282 -2.06 -3.86 5.27
C ILE A 282 -3.44 -3.94 4.59
N GLN A 283 -4.51 -4.02 5.39
CA GLN A 283 -5.89 -4.23 4.94
C GLN A 283 -6.36 -3.18 3.92
N GLU A 284 -7.33 -3.57 3.08
CA GLU A 284 -8.03 -2.70 2.12
C GLU A 284 -9.56 -2.82 2.29
N PRO A 285 -10.28 -1.74 2.67
CA PRO A 285 -9.78 -0.42 3.02
C PRO A 285 -8.92 -0.44 4.30
N MET A 286 -8.08 0.59 4.48
CA MET A 286 -7.26 0.72 5.69
C MET A 286 -8.13 0.65 6.95
N ALA A 287 -7.86 -0.34 7.80
CA ALA A 287 -8.55 -0.47 9.08
C ALA A 287 -8.03 0.60 10.06
N GLN A 288 -8.95 1.24 10.77
CA GLN A 288 -8.66 2.11 11.90
C GLN A 288 -9.20 1.43 13.15
N PHE A 289 -8.45 1.48 14.25
CA PHE A 289 -8.99 1.15 15.56
C PHE A 289 -9.44 2.45 16.22
N GLY A 290 -10.69 2.50 16.68
CA GLY A 290 -11.18 3.61 17.49
C GLY A 290 -10.56 3.53 18.89
N CYS A 291 -9.94 4.61 19.33
CA CYS A 291 -9.62 4.84 20.74
C CYS A 291 -10.82 5.45 21.45
#